data_AF-A0A1F9BWS7-F1
#
_entry.id   AF-A0A1F9BWS7-F1
#
_cell.length_a   1.000
_cell.length_b   1.000
_cell.length_c   1.000
_cell.angle_alpha   90.00
_cell.angle_beta   90.00
_cell.angle_gamma   90.00
#
_symmetry.space_group_name_H-M   'P 1'
#
loop_
_entity.id
_entity.type
_entity.pdbx_description
1 polymer ?
#
loop_
_entity_poly.entity_id
_entity_poly.type
_entity_poly.pdbx_seq_one_letter_code
_entity_poly.pdbx_strand_id
1 'polypeptide(L)'
;MKIISGEKSRVLNIVVPMVALIFLTASDGSSAGEPSSSAIWSELLQRSPFPFRMPLPPPSATPIDGTYTKFETKETPPVPCRRCPDYAPEGGLWKLNFNKGVFRIFHTVTGWKDIGSYRVSGNQLTLANDPVCHELFGVYQWKLGEGKLFLIAVEDKCAIGLRAMNLIKLPWLSCQPPSIEAAVTGHWPKPAGCDE
;
A
#
# COMPACT_ATOMS: atom_id res chain seq x y z
N MET A 1 -6.72 -96.69 -43.96
CA MET A 1 -7.47 -96.05 -42.84
C MET A 1 -7.52 -94.57 -43.14
N LYS A 2 -8.61 -94.06 -43.76
CA LYS A 2 -9.86 -93.58 -43.15
C LYS A 2 -9.66 -92.43 -42.13
N ILE A 3 -10.02 -91.25 -42.63
CA ILE A 3 -10.39 -89.96 -42.04
C ILE A 3 -11.00 -90.07 -40.63
N ILE A 4 -10.71 -89.11 -39.73
CA ILE A 4 -11.69 -88.33 -38.94
C ILE A 4 -11.06 -86.99 -38.52
N SER A 5 -11.79 -85.94 -38.92
CA SER A 5 -11.68 -84.53 -38.56
C SER A 5 -12.05 -84.30 -37.10
N GLY A 6 -11.29 -83.47 -36.38
CA GLY A 6 -11.57 -83.04 -35.01
C GLY A 6 -11.94 -81.55 -34.97
N GLU A 7 -13.22 -81.29 -34.78
CA GLU A 7 -13.85 -79.98 -34.65
C GLU A 7 -13.59 -79.39 -33.25
N LYS A 8 -13.07 -78.16 -33.17
CA LYS A 8 -12.98 -77.40 -31.90
C LYS A 8 -13.46 -75.95 -32.08
N SER A 9 -14.66 -75.74 -31.54
CA SER A 9 -15.04 -74.65 -30.64
C SER A 9 -14.63 -73.22 -31.02
N ARG A 10 -15.57 -72.49 -31.65
CA ARG A 10 -15.53 -71.02 -31.71
C ARG A 10 -15.99 -70.44 -30.37
N VAL A 11 -15.09 -69.80 -29.65
CA VAL A 11 -15.43 -68.91 -28.53
C VAL A 11 -15.52 -67.49 -29.06
N LEU A 12 -16.67 -66.87 -28.79
CA LEU A 12 -17.11 -65.56 -29.23
C LEU A 12 -16.42 -64.48 -28.36
N ASN A 13 -15.48 -63.71 -28.94
CA ASN A 13 -14.90 -62.55 -28.27
C ASN A 13 -15.80 -61.32 -28.51
N ILE A 14 -16.56 -60.95 -27.48
CA ILE A 14 -17.28 -59.68 -27.39
C ILE A 14 -16.27 -58.59 -27.04
N VAL A 15 -16.04 -57.65 -27.95
CA VAL A 15 -15.22 -56.45 -27.72
C VAL A 15 -16.16 -55.37 -27.16
N VAL A 16 -15.99 -55.01 -25.89
CA VAL A 16 -16.64 -53.85 -25.26
C VAL A 16 -15.71 -52.64 -25.42
N PRO A 17 -16.11 -51.55 -26.10
CA PRO A 17 -15.32 -50.33 -26.11
C PRO A 17 -15.51 -49.59 -24.78
N MET A 18 -14.42 -49.45 -24.02
CA MET A 18 -14.30 -48.54 -22.89
C MET A 18 -14.46 -47.10 -23.41
N VAL A 19 -15.61 -46.49 -23.16
CA VAL A 19 -15.80 -45.04 -23.34
C VAL A 19 -15.13 -44.36 -22.14
N ALA A 20 -13.93 -43.81 -22.36
CA ALA A 20 -13.27 -42.96 -21.39
C ALA A 20 -14.00 -41.61 -21.34
N LEU A 21 -14.75 -41.39 -20.26
CA LEU A 21 -15.39 -40.11 -19.98
C LEU A 21 -14.32 -39.12 -19.49
N ILE A 22 -13.85 -38.26 -20.40
CA ILE A 22 -12.94 -37.16 -20.06
C ILE A 22 -13.76 -36.08 -19.35
N PHE A 23 -13.65 -36.01 -18.03
CA PHE A 23 -14.11 -34.85 -17.28
C PHE A 23 -13.16 -33.68 -17.56
N LEU A 24 -13.56 -32.78 -18.44
CA LEU A 24 -12.99 -31.43 -18.54
C LEU A 24 -13.34 -30.69 -17.26
N THR A 25 -12.47 -30.75 -16.25
CA THR A 25 -12.48 -29.80 -15.15
C THR A 25 -11.99 -28.48 -15.70
N ALA A 26 -12.89 -27.52 -15.87
CA ALA A 26 -12.53 -26.13 -16.06
C ALA A 26 -11.75 -25.66 -14.82
N SER A 27 -10.43 -25.60 -14.95
CA SER A 27 -9.58 -24.92 -13.99
C SER A 27 -9.89 -23.43 -14.09
N ASP A 28 -10.70 -22.94 -13.16
CA ASP A 28 -10.93 -21.52 -12.96
C ASP A 28 -9.60 -20.93 -12.49
N GLY A 29 -8.82 -20.44 -13.45
CA GLY A 29 -7.55 -19.78 -13.21
C GLY A 29 -7.81 -18.42 -12.58
N SER A 30 -8.07 -18.42 -11.27
CA SER A 30 -8.01 -17.20 -10.47
C SER A 30 -6.55 -16.76 -10.43
N SER A 31 -6.14 -15.92 -11.38
CA SER A 31 -4.97 -15.07 -11.15
C SER A 31 -5.35 -14.17 -10.00
N ALA A 32 -4.77 -14.40 -8.83
CA ALA A 32 -4.78 -13.41 -7.77
C ALA A 32 -3.99 -12.20 -8.30
N GLY A 33 -4.67 -11.30 -9.01
CA GLY A 33 -4.08 -10.06 -9.50
C GLY A 33 -3.58 -9.25 -8.32
N GLU A 34 -2.45 -8.56 -8.49
CA GLU A 34 -1.95 -7.65 -7.46
C GLU A 34 -3.03 -6.61 -7.11
N PRO A 35 -3.23 -6.32 -5.82
CA PRO A 35 -4.24 -5.34 -5.41
C PRO A 35 -3.89 -3.96 -5.97
N SER A 36 -4.92 -3.23 -6.43
CA SER A 36 -4.74 -1.87 -6.94
C SER A 36 -4.22 -0.92 -5.85
N SER A 37 -3.59 0.19 -6.25
CA SER A 37 -3.11 1.22 -5.31
C SER A 37 -4.23 1.75 -4.40
N SER A 38 -5.43 1.93 -4.94
CA SER A 38 -6.62 2.35 -4.19
C SER A 38 -7.03 1.31 -3.13
N ALA A 39 -7.01 0.02 -3.48
CA ALA A 39 -7.31 -1.06 -2.55
C ALA A 39 -6.26 -1.14 -1.43
N ILE A 40 -4.97 -1.03 -1.76
CA ILE A 40 -3.88 -0.99 -0.79
C ILE A 40 -4.03 0.18 0.19
N TRP A 41 -4.35 1.37 -0.33
CA TRP A 41 -4.55 2.57 0.47
C TRP A 41 -5.76 2.43 1.41
N SER A 42 -6.90 1.97 0.87
CA SER A 42 -8.12 1.74 1.63
C SER A 42 -7.90 0.73 2.77
N GLU A 43 -7.18 -0.35 2.49
CA GLU A 43 -6.81 -1.35 3.51
C GLU A 43 -5.93 -0.72 4.60
N LEU A 44 -4.91 0.05 4.22
CA LEU A 44 -3.99 0.69 5.16
C LEU A 44 -4.70 1.65 6.11
N LEU A 45 -5.72 2.37 5.63
CA LEU A 45 -6.54 3.28 6.44
C LEU A 45 -7.29 2.57 7.58
N GLN A 46 -7.63 1.29 7.42
CA GLN A 46 -8.33 0.49 8.43
C GLN A 46 -7.40 -0.14 9.47
N ARG A 47 -6.08 -0.07 9.27
CA ARG A 47 -5.10 -0.67 10.17
C ARG A 47 -4.72 0.27 11.31
N SER A 48 -4.20 -0.32 12.39
CA SER A 48 -3.61 0.37 13.52
C SER A 48 -2.15 -0.06 13.71
N PRO A 49 -1.26 0.84 14.16
CA PRO A 49 0.14 0.52 14.39
C PRO A 49 0.34 -0.35 15.64
N PHE A 50 1.46 -1.05 15.70
CA PHE A 50 1.87 -1.80 16.89
C PHE A 50 2.68 -0.89 17.84
N PRO A 51 2.45 -0.90 19.17
CA PRO A 51 3.11 -0.01 20.11
C PRO A 51 4.54 -0.48 20.48
N PHE A 52 5.51 -0.31 19.58
CA PHE A 52 6.90 -0.73 19.81
C PHE A 52 7.60 0.04 20.95
N ARG A 53 7.68 1.37 20.84
CA ARG A 53 8.51 2.23 21.72
C ARG A 53 7.70 3.16 22.61
N MET A 54 6.44 3.39 22.25
CA MET A 54 5.50 4.18 23.05
C MET A 54 4.10 3.59 22.99
N PRO A 55 3.27 3.76 24.04
CA PRO A 55 1.87 3.37 23.97
C PRO A 55 1.17 4.14 22.85
N LEU A 56 0.17 3.49 22.24
CA LEU A 56 -0.66 4.15 21.24
C LEU A 56 -1.27 5.44 21.84
N PRO A 57 -1.14 6.59 21.16
CA PRO A 57 -1.75 7.82 21.63
C PRO A 57 -3.28 7.68 21.70
N PRO A 58 -3.96 8.41 22.59
CA PRO A 58 -5.41 8.49 22.56
C PRO A 58 -5.90 8.96 21.18
N PRO A 59 -7.06 8.46 20.70
CA PRO A 59 -7.57 8.79 19.37
C PRO A 59 -8.25 10.19 19.33
N SER A 60 -7.53 11.22 19.75
CA SER A 60 -7.96 12.62 19.73
C SER A 60 -7.55 13.30 18.43
N ALA A 61 -8.45 14.11 17.87
CA ALA A 61 -8.15 14.90 16.69
C ALA A 61 -6.97 15.85 16.94
N THR A 62 -6.11 16.03 15.92
CA THR A 62 -5.00 16.98 15.97
C THR A 62 -5.13 18.04 14.86
N PRO A 63 -4.43 19.18 14.98
CA PRO A 63 -4.46 20.23 13.95
C PRO A 63 -3.96 19.79 12.56
N ILE A 64 -3.19 18.71 12.48
CA ILE A 64 -2.63 18.20 11.21
C ILE A 64 -3.37 16.96 10.68
N ASP A 65 -4.49 16.59 11.29
CA ASP A 65 -5.29 15.47 10.81
C ASP A 65 -5.78 15.75 9.39
N GLY A 66 -5.60 14.78 8.50
CA GLY A 66 -5.90 14.94 7.09
C GLY A 66 -5.16 13.94 6.22
N THR A 67 -5.57 13.90 4.96
CA THR A 67 -4.83 13.20 3.90
C THR A 67 -4.13 14.25 3.06
N TYR A 68 -2.87 13.98 2.75
CA TYR A 68 -2.01 14.83 1.97
C TYR A 68 -1.30 14.03 0.88
N THR A 69 -0.94 14.68 -0.21
CA THR A 69 -0.20 14.06 -1.31
C THR A 69 0.97 14.92 -1.76
N LYS A 70 1.93 14.29 -2.43
CA LYS A 70 2.96 14.99 -3.20
C LYS A 70 3.35 14.15 -4.41
N PHE A 71 3.86 14.80 -5.44
CA PHE A 71 4.37 14.13 -6.63
C PHE A 71 5.88 14.43 -6.77
N GLU A 72 6.69 13.38 -6.73
CA GLU A 72 8.13 13.45 -6.87
C GLU A 72 8.52 13.21 -8.33
N THR A 73 9.25 14.15 -8.93
CA THR A 73 9.59 14.12 -10.36
C THR A 73 10.94 13.47 -10.64
N LYS A 74 11.53 12.75 -9.67
CA LYS A 74 12.84 12.08 -9.80
C LYS A 74 13.02 11.49 -11.21
N GLU A 75 13.95 12.10 -11.94
CA GLU A 75 14.10 11.89 -13.39
C GLU A 75 14.85 10.59 -13.72
N THR A 76 15.50 9.98 -12.74
CA THR A 76 16.21 8.73 -12.95
C THR A 76 15.24 7.56 -12.95
N PRO A 77 15.32 6.66 -13.96
CA PRO A 77 14.46 5.49 -14.01
C PRO A 77 14.61 4.69 -12.71
N PRO A 78 13.50 4.15 -12.15
CA PRO A 78 13.57 3.33 -10.95
C PRO A 78 14.64 2.25 -11.13
N VAL A 79 15.62 2.23 -10.24
CA VAL A 79 16.64 1.17 -10.27
C VAL A 79 15.92 -0.13 -9.90
N PRO A 80 16.00 -1.19 -10.72
CA PRO A 80 15.41 -2.48 -10.36
C PRO A 80 15.99 -2.99 -9.04
N CYS A 81 15.28 -2.78 -7.95
CA CYS A 81 15.67 -3.18 -6.62
C CYS A 81 14.74 -4.29 -6.13
N ARG A 82 15.33 -5.44 -5.77
CA ARG A 82 14.58 -6.50 -5.06
C ARG A 82 14.27 -6.12 -3.61
N ARG A 83 15.10 -5.23 -3.04
CA ARG A 83 14.96 -4.66 -1.70
C ARG A 83 15.34 -3.18 -1.78
N CYS A 84 14.38 -2.37 -2.18
CA CYS A 84 14.56 -0.92 -2.24
C CYS A 84 14.71 -0.39 -0.81
N PRO A 85 15.53 0.64 -0.58
CA PRO A 85 15.63 1.24 0.75
C PRO A 85 14.28 1.77 1.21
N ASP A 86 13.88 1.46 2.43
CA ASP A 86 12.66 2.03 3.01
C ASP A 86 12.75 3.55 3.05
N TYR A 87 11.59 4.19 2.88
CA TYR A 87 11.47 5.65 2.79
C TYR A 87 12.28 6.33 1.68
N ALA A 88 12.92 5.62 0.74
CA ALA A 88 13.58 6.27 -0.39
C ALA A 88 12.60 7.25 -1.08
N PRO A 89 13.02 8.51 -1.37
CA PRO A 89 12.17 9.49 -2.04
C PRO A 89 12.04 9.16 -3.54
N GLU A 90 11.33 8.07 -3.82
CA GLU A 90 11.09 7.58 -5.16
C GLU A 90 10.18 8.51 -5.96
N GLY A 91 10.41 8.55 -7.27
CA GLY A 91 9.56 9.27 -8.21
C GLY A 91 8.15 8.68 -8.27
N GLY A 92 7.16 9.56 -8.33
CA GLY A 92 5.75 9.19 -8.34
C GLY A 92 4.93 9.86 -7.23
N LEU A 93 3.71 9.36 -7.08
CA LEU A 93 2.73 9.90 -6.15
C LEU A 93 2.88 9.25 -4.76
N TRP A 94 3.01 10.10 -3.76
CA TRP A 94 3.03 9.72 -2.35
C TRP A 94 1.75 10.21 -1.67
N LYS A 95 1.16 9.37 -0.82
CA LYS A 95 0.06 9.70 0.08
C LYS A 95 0.55 9.65 1.53
N LEU A 96 0.13 10.61 2.34
CA LEU A 96 0.38 10.70 3.77
C LEU A 96 -0.96 10.97 4.46
N ASN A 97 -1.26 10.23 5.52
CA ASN A 97 -2.44 10.45 6.33
C ASN A 97 -2.05 10.59 7.79
N PHE A 98 -2.61 11.60 8.45
CA PHE A 98 -2.63 11.73 9.89
C PHE A 98 -4.08 11.64 10.34
N ASN A 99 -4.37 10.75 11.29
CA ASN A 99 -5.70 10.61 11.85
C ASN A 99 -5.60 10.15 13.28
N LYS A 100 -5.98 11.03 14.22
CA LYS A 100 -6.18 10.69 15.63
C LYS A 100 -5.01 9.90 16.23
N GLY A 101 -3.78 10.37 15.99
CA GLY A 101 -2.56 9.76 16.53
C GLY A 101 -2.00 8.57 15.75
N VAL A 102 -2.59 8.18 14.61
CA VAL A 102 -2.02 7.22 13.66
C VAL A 102 -1.59 7.92 12.37
N PHE A 103 -0.34 7.73 11.96
CA PHE A 103 0.13 8.17 10.64
C PHE A 103 0.28 6.99 9.69
N ARG A 104 0.02 7.22 8.41
CA ARG A 104 0.16 6.23 7.33
C ARG A 104 0.82 6.89 6.14
N ILE A 105 1.75 6.20 5.50
CA ILE A 105 2.42 6.68 4.30
C ILE A 105 2.36 5.59 3.24
N PHE A 106 2.18 5.99 1.98
CA PHE A 106 2.03 5.08 0.86
C PHE A 106 2.62 5.68 -0.42
N HIS A 107 3.40 4.89 -1.15
CA HIS A 107 3.85 5.22 -2.49
C HIS A 107 3.06 4.42 -3.52
N THR A 108 2.30 5.11 -4.36
CA THR A 108 1.30 4.44 -5.23
C THR A 108 1.92 3.63 -6.35
N VAL A 109 3.15 3.96 -6.77
CA VAL A 109 3.83 3.30 -7.89
C VAL A 109 4.49 2.00 -7.47
N THR A 110 5.16 1.98 -6.32
CA THR A 110 5.89 0.78 -5.86
C THR A 110 5.08 -0.09 -4.91
N GLY A 111 3.93 0.37 -4.43
CA GLY A 111 3.15 -0.32 -3.42
C GLY A 111 3.73 -0.20 -2.00
N TRP A 112 4.88 0.45 -1.83
CA TRP A 112 5.55 0.60 -0.54
C TRP A 112 4.66 1.38 0.43
N LYS A 113 4.48 0.87 1.64
CA LYS A 113 3.60 1.47 2.66
C LYS A 113 4.16 1.27 4.05
N ASP A 114 3.84 2.21 4.92
CA ASP A 114 4.20 2.14 6.32
C ASP A 114 3.12 2.79 7.23
N ILE A 115 3.11 2.41 8.50
CA ILE A 115 2.13 2.85 9.50
C ILE A 115 2.80 3.00 10.87
N GLY A 116 2.52 4.11 11.54
CA GLY A 116 3.03 4.34 12.89
C GLY A 116 2.12 5.23 13.71
N SER A 117 2.58 5.58 14.90
CA SER A 117 1.92 6.51 15.81
C SER A 117 2.51 7.91 15.67
N TYR A 118 1.70 8.94 15.90
CA TYR A 118 2.21 10.31 16.01
C TYR A 118 1.62 11.06 17.20
N ARG A 119 2.33 12.10 17.62
CA ARG A 119 1.84 13.11 18.57
C ARG A 119 2.17 14.50 18.05
N VAL A 120 1.32 15.45 18.40
CA VAL A 120 1.54 16.87 18.14
C VAL A 120 1.58 17.62 19.46
N SER A 121 2.60 18.46 19.64
CA SER A 121 2.73 19.37 20.78
C SER A 121 3.22 20.72 20.27
N GLY A 122 2.34 21.72 20.28
CA GLY A 122 2.61 22.99 19.61
C GLY A 122 2.92 22.79 18.12
N ASN A 123 4.04 23.33 17.66
CA ASN A 123 4.53 23.16 16.28
C ASN A 123 5.43 21.92 16.10
N GLN A 124 5.53 21.04 17.10
CA GLN A 124 6.34 19.83 17.01
C GLN A 124 5.45 18.61 16.72
N LEU A 125 5.90 17.81 15.75
CA LEU A 125 5.37 16.50 15.38
C LEU A 125 6.39 15.44 15.78
N THR A 126 5.94 14.41 16.50
CA THR A 126 6.75 13.22 16.81
C THR A 126 6.12 12.00 16.15
N LEU A 127 6.91 11.24 15.40
CA LEU A 127 6.57 9.96 14.79
C LEU A 127 7.27 8.83 15.55
N ALA A 128 6.57 7.71 15.73
CA ALA A 128 7.07 6.52 16.41
C ALA A 128 6.33 5.28 15.94
N ASN A 129 6.72 4.11 16.44
CA ASN A 129 5.97 2.85 16.31
C ASN A 129 5.75 2.37 14.87
N ASP A 130 6.50 2.88 13.91
CA ASP A 130 6.49 2.31 12.57
C ASP A 130 7.48 1.13 12.49
N PRO A 131 7.13 0.04 11.80
CA PRO A 131 7.93 -1.18 11.76
C PRO A 131 9.34 -0.99 11.16
N VAL A 132 9.52 -0.05 10.23
CA VAL A 132 10.83 0.25 9.62
C VAL A 132 11.76 0.90 10.65
N CYS A 133 11.23 1.79 11.47
CA CYS A 133 11.93 2.60 12.46
C CYS A 133 11.52 2.24 13.90
N HIS A 134 11.23 0.98 14.20
CA HIS A 134 10.56 0.59 15.45
C HIS A 134 11.30 1.01 16.73
N GLU A 135 12.61 1.26 16.66
CA GLU A 135 13.43 1.76 17.76
C GLU A 135 13.67 3.28 17.75
N LEU A 136 13.22 4.02 16.74
CA LEU A 136 13.60 5.42 16.54
C LEU A 136 12.39 6.34 16.53
N PHE A 137 12.57 7.53 17.11
CA PHE A 137 11.66 8.64 16.93
C PHE A 137 12.05 9.46 15.71
N GLY A 138 11.04 10.01 15.04
CA GLY A 138 11.21 11.09 14.08
C GLY A 138 10.58 12.35 14.66
N VAL A 139 11.35 13.43 14.79
CA VAL A 139 10.89 14.70 15.35
C VAL A 139 10.99 15.77 14.28
N TYR A 140 9.88 16.48 14.08
CA TYR A 140 9.71 17.47 13.03
C TYR A 140 9.08 18.73 13.59
N GLN A 141 9.44 19.88 13.04
CA GLN A 141 8.55 21.04 13.08
C GLN A 141 7.55 20.95 11.93
N TRP A 142 6.32 21.39 12.17
CA TRP A 142 5.28 21.40 11.16
C TRP A 142 4.64 22.78 11.01
N LYS A 143 4.18 23.08 9.79
CA LYS A 143 3.37 24.27 9.48
C LYS A 143 2.30 23.91 8.45
N LEU A 144 1.07 24.34 8.72
CA LEU A 144 -0.01 24.32 7.73
C LEU A 144 -0.21 25.72 7.15
N GLY A 145 -0.42 25.81 5.84
CA GLY A 145 -0.77 27.05 5.16
C GLY A 145 -1.05 26.82 3.68
N GLU A 146 -1.99 27.57 3.11
CA GLU A 146 -2.34 27.53 1.67
C GLU A 146 -2.66 26.11 1.16
N GLY A 147 -3.32 25.30 1.98
CA GLY A 147 -3.63 23.90 1.63
C GLY A 147 -2.39 23.00 1.57
N LYS A 148 -1.30 23.35 2.26
CA LYS A 148 -0.05 22.57 2.28
C LYS A 148 0.41 22.32 3.72
N LEU A 149 0.97 21.14 3.95
CA LEU A 149 1.72 20.77 5.14
C LEU A 149 3.22 20.79 4.81
N PHE A 150 3.94 21.62 5.55
CA PHE A 150 5.40 21.70 5.52
C PHE A 150 5.95 21.00 6.74
N LEU A 151 6.96 20.15 6.54
CA LEU A 151 7.69 19.47 7.59
C LEU A 151 9.17 19.87 7.53
N ILE A 152 9.77 20.11 8.68
CA ILE A 152 11.20 20.41 8.82
C ILE A 152 11.75 19.42 9.85
N ALA A 153 12.76 18.64 9.45
CA ALA A 153 13.36 17.65 10.33
C ALA A 153 14.12 18.35 11.46
N VAL A 154 13.82 17.97 12.71
CA VAL A 154 14.59 18.35 13.89
C VAL A 154 15.55 17.21 14.23
N GLU A 155 15.04 15.99 14.33
CA GLU A 155 15.85 14.77 14.49
C GLU A 155 15.12 13.58 13.91
N ASP A 156 15.72 12.91 12.91
CA ASP A 156 15.24 11.62 12.44
C ASP A 156 16.36 10.85 11.74
N LYS A 157 16.84 9.79 12.38
CA LYS A 157 17.91 8.93 11.86
C LYS A 157 17.37 7.68 11.18
N CYS A 158 16.04 7.53 11.09
CA CYS A 158 15.47 6.32 10.54
C CYS A 158 15.87 6.08 9.09
N ALA A 159 16.13 4.81 8.76
CA ALA A 159 16.48 4.37 7.42
C ALA A 159 17.65 5.17 6.87
N ILE A 160 18.68 5.41 7.70
CA ILE A 160 19.86 6.21 7.35
C ILE A 160 19.45 7.63 6.89
N GLY A 161 18.44 8.21 7.56
CA GLY A 161 17.92 9.54 7.28
C GLY A 161 16.93 9.61 6.09
N LEU A 162 16.60 8.49 5.44
CA LEU A 162 15.69 8.49 4.29
C LEU A 162 14.26 8.90 4.66
N ARG A 163 13.78 8.57 5.88
CA ARG A 163 12.45 9.02 6.34
C ARG A 163 12.35 10.55 6.37
N ALA A 164 13.31 11.21 7.02
CA ALA A 164 13.38 12.67 7.01
C ALA A 164 13.52 13.21 5.59
N MET A 165 14.48 12.70 4.82
CA MET A 165 14.72 13.15 3.45
C MET A 165 13.43 13.11 2.62
N ASN A 166 12.67 12.02 2.69
CA ASN A 166 11.40 11.90 2.01
C ASN A 166 10.37 12.89 2.55
N LEU A 167 10.09 12.87 3.86
CA LEU A 167 9.02 13.68 4.45
C LEU A 167 9.21 15.20 4.27
N ILE A 168 10.45 15.70 4.17
CA ILE A 168 10.73 17.15 4.09
C ILE A 168 11.00 17.65 2.66
N LYS A 169 11.23 16.77 1.69
CA LYS A 169 11.73 17.17 0.35
C LYS A 169 10.80 18.12 -0.40
N LEU A 170 9.49 17.88 -0.28
CA LEU A 170 8.44 18.70 -0.92
C LEU A 170 7.30 18.94 0.07
N PRO A 171 6.58 20.07 -0.04
CA PRO A 171 5.35 20.28 0.71
C PRO A 171 4.30 19.23 0.37
N TRP A 172 3.54 18.83 1.36
CA TRP A 172 2.43 17.88 1.20
C TRP A 172 1.13 18.65 0.94
N LEU A 173 0.55 18.48 -0.24
CA LEU A 173 -0.69 19.11 -0.66
C LEU A 173 -1.89 18.46 0.05
N SER A 174 -2.73 19.26 0.68
CA SER A 174 -3.92 18.79 1.40
C SER A 174 -5.00 18.31 0.43
N CYS A 175 -5.58 17.14 0.71
CA CYS A 175 -6.79 16.66 0.05
C CYS A 175 -8.09 17.26 0.64
N GLN A 176 -7.98 18.12 1.66
CA GLN A 176 -9.12 18.82 2.22
C GLN A 176 -9.50 20.02 1.33
N PRO A 177 -10.79 20.20 1.02
CA PRO A 177 -11.26 21.38 0.33
C PRO A 177 -10.88 22.67 1.08
N PRO A 178 -10.53 23.76 0.36
CA PRO A 178 -10.12 25.02 0.99
C PRO A 178 -11.28 25.78 1.67
N SER A 179 -12.53 25.41 1.38
CA SER A 179 -13.73 26.01 1.96
C SER A 179 -14.90 25.03 1.94
N ILE A 180 -15.96 25.34 2.70
CA ILE A 180 -17.21 24.57 2.69
C ILE A 180 -17.85 24.60 1.30
N GLU A 181 -17.84 25.74 0.63
CA GLU A 181 -18.35 25.87 -0.74
C GLU A 181 -17.60 24.95 -1.71
N ALA A 182 -16.27 24.92 -1.66
CA ALA A 182 -15.46 24.01 -2.44
C ALA A 182 -15.74 22.54 -2.11
N ALA A 183 -16.04 22.23 -0.84
CA ALA A 183 -16.43 20.89 -0.42
C ALA A 183 -17.79 20.46 -0.99
N VAL A 184 -18.78 21.35 -0.96
CA VAL A 184 -20.15 21.07 -1.43
C VAL A 184 -20.21 20.99 -2.95
N THR A 185 -19.59 21.95 -3.63
CA THR A 185 -19.61 22.01 -5.10
C THR A 185 -18.65 21.00 -5.73
N GLY A 186 -17.62 20.56 -5.00
CA GLY A 186 -16.52 19.77 -5.55
C GLY A 186 -15.61 20.54 -6.51
N HIS A 187 -15.85 21.84 -6.71
CA HIS A 187 -15.12 22.68 -7.67
C HIS A 187 -13.92 23.34 -6.99
N TRP A 188 -12.78 22.66 -7.02
CA TRP A 188 -11.49 23.23 -6.64
C TRP A 188 -10.35 22.44 -7.30
N PRO A 189 -9.14 23.02 -7.43
CA PRO A 189 -8.00 22.32 -8.03
C PRO A 189 -7.46 21.25 -7.07
N LYS A 190 -8.12 20.09 -7.04
CA LYS A 190 -7.72 18.93 -6.23
C LYS A 190 -6.31 18.46 -6.60
N PRO A 191 -5.43 18.21 -5.60
CA PRO A 191 -4.15 17.59 -5.87
C PRO A 191 -4.31 16.19 -6.45
N ALA A 192 -3.35 15.78 -7.28
CA ALA A 192 -3.28 14.41 -7.75
C ALA A 192 -3.25 13.43 -6.55
N GLY A 193 -4.01 12.34 -6.66
CA GLY A 193 -4.10 11.30 -5.63
C GLY A 193 -5.13 11.53 -4.52
N CYS A 194 -5.90 12.62 -4.57
CA CYS A 194 -6.92 12.94 -3.56
C CYS A 194 -8.32 12.36 -3.85
N ASP A 195 -8.57 11.87 -5.06
CA ASP A 195 -9.90 11.37 -5.49
C ASP A 195 -10.13 9.87 -5.18
N GLU A 196 -9.38 9.30 -4.22
CA GLU A 196 -9.44 7.89 -3.83
C GLU A 196 -9.39 7.68 -2.31
#